data_AF-A0AAD8B8U1-F1
#
_entry.id   AF-A0AAD8B8U1-F1
#
_cell.length_a   1.000
_cell.length_b   1.000
_cell.length_c   1.000
_cell.angle_alpha   90.00
_cell.angle_beta   90.00
_cell.angle_gamma   90.00
#
_symmetry.space_group_name_H-M   'P 1'
#
loop_
_entity.id
_entity.type
_entity.pdbx_description
1 polymer ?
#
loop_
_entity_poly.entity_id
_entity_poly.type
_entity_poly.pdbx_seq_one_letter_code
_entity_poly.pdbx_strand_id
1 'polypeptide(L)'
;IGLILFLLLYSALLISYLDAKTFHWLEFLLLAWIVTFFLEIINQLVRNKALGYSDLYLWIELASVLLYVLAWIVRLVGYVYPETKEWIFSARIMFSVDFVGFSICLLEVCFTQRFLGPLLWTVFKMIKILIQFLIILMIICFAYAVASESIIYPNTNMSPKLYFFVFRKAFWAIFGEFSMEELNPENGSCNADPNAYTDFGEVRCPENSGKYFMFPLLGAYHIFVNILLLNLIIAKFNSIIESVEVMARQIWNQQFTQITLKYCKVIFPPGPFLVLCFILWICRTRDFNKPF
;
A
#
# COMPACT_ATOMS: atom_id res chain seq x y z
N ILE A 1 -7.55 19.26 6.35
CA ILE A 1 -6.76 19.71 7.54
C ILE A 1 -6.79 18.68 8.64
N GLY A 2 -7.96 18.31 9.20
CA GLY A 2 -8.06 17.32 10.27
C GLY A 2 -7.40 15.96 9.97
N LEU A 3 -7.63 15.39 8.78
CA LEU A 3 -6.98 14.14 8.34
C LEU A 3 -5.44 14.25 8.21
N ILE A 4 -4.94 15.41 7.78
CA ILE A 4 -3.49 15.66 7.68
C ILE A 4 -2.87 15.72 9.07
N LEU A 5 -3.53 16.41 10.01
CA LEU A 5 -3.11 16.47 11.42
C LEU A 5 -3.10 15.06 12.04
N PHE A 6 -4.14 14.26 11.76
CA PHE A 6 -4.22 12.86 12.17
C PHE A 6 -3.02 12.05 11.66
N LEU A 7 -2.72 12.12 10.36
CA LEU A 7 -1.58 11.39 9.77
C LEU A 7 -0.23 11.86 10.33
N LEU A 8 -0.06 13.15 10.61
CA LEU A 8 1.16 13.67 11.23
C LEU A 8 1.35 13.16 12.67
N LEU A 9 0.28 13.10 13.45
CA LEU A 9 0.33 12.54 14.80
C LEU A 9 0.50 11.02 14.78
N TYR A 10 -0.10 10.34 13.80
CA TYR A 10 0.07 8.92 13.59
C TYR A 10 1.51 8.57 13.19
N SER A 11 2.12 9.31 12.26
CA SER A 11 3.52 9.09 11.89
C SER A 11 4.48 9.35 13.07
N ALA A 12 4.25 10.40 13.86
CA ALA A 12 5.02 10.67 15.07
C ALA A 12 4.94 9.51 16.08
N LEU A 13 3.73 8.95 16.27
CA LEU A 13 3.52 7.79 17.14
C LEU A 13 4.27 6.55 16.63
N LEU A 14 4.14 6.23 15.34
CA LEU A 14 4.74 5.03 14.74
C LEU A 14 6.27 5.06 14.80
N ILE A 15 6.88 6.22 14.56
CA ILE A 15 8.34 6.39 14.50
C ILE A 15 8.95 6.47 15.90
N SER A 16 8.39 7.29 16.79
CA SER A 16 9.09 7.71 18.02
C SER A 16 8.50 7.15 19.31
N TYR A 17 7.19 6.87 19.37
CA TYR A 17 6.50 6.63 20.64
C TYR A 17 5.88 5.23 20.79
N LEU A 18 5.95 4.38 19.76
CA LEU A 18 5.46 3.02 19.83
C LEU A 18 6.46 2.09 20.55
N ASP A 19 6.32 2.00 21.87
CA ASP A 19 7.11 1.14 22.76
C ASP A 19 6.26 0.05 23.43
N ALA A 20 6.86 -1.09 23.77
CA ALA A 20 6.16 -2.22 24.37
C ALA A 20 5.68 -1.92 25.81
N LYS A 21 6.49 -1.20 26.59
CA LYS A 21 6.34 -1.12 28.06
C LYS A 21 5.46 0.01 28.55
N THR A 22 5.29 1.08 27.77
CA THR A 22 4.56 2.27 28.20
C THR A 22 3.56 2.70 27.15
N PHE A 23 2.40 3.18 27.59
CA PHE A 23 1.43 3.85 26.73
C PHE A 23 1.73 5.34 26.66
N HIS A 24 1.84 5.88 25.46
CA HIS A 24 1.91 7.31 25.24
C HIS A 24 0.50 7.88 25.07
N TRP A 25 0.26 9.11 25.54
CA TRP A 25 -1.07 9.76 25.44
C TRP A 25 -1.56 9.91 23.98
N LEU A 26 -0.63 9.95 23.01
CA LEU A 26 -0.95 9.96 21.57
C LEU A 26 -1.74 8.72 21.14
N GLU A 27 -1.51 7.54 21.74
CA GLU A 27 -2.23 6.32 21.37
C GLU A 27 -3.74 6.49 21.63
N PHE A 28 -4.09 7.05 22.78
CA PHE A 28 -5.48 7.34 23.13
C PHE A 28 -6.10 8.44 22.28
N LEU A 29 -5.32 9.47 21.93
CA LEU A 29 -5.79 10.53 21.03
C LEU A 29 -6.12 9.97 19.63
N LEU A 30 -5.24 9.13 19.07
CA LEU A 30 -5.48 8.49 17.77
C LEU A 30 -6.68 7.54 17.83
N LEU A 31 -6.82 6.78 18.91
CA LEU A 31 -7.98 5.91 19.11
C LEU A 31 -9.29 6.71 19.14
N ALA A 32 -9.31 7.86 19.82
CA ALA A 32 -10.47 8.75 19.80
C ALA A 32 -10.81 9.21 18.38
N TRP A 33 -9.80 9.53 17.56
CA TRP A 33 -9.99 9.85 16.15
C TRP A 33 -10.56 8.69 15.33
N ILE A 34 -10.06 7.48 15.54
CA ILE A 34 -10.56 6.28 14.85
C ILE A 34 -12.03 6.01 15.18
N VAL A 35 -12.44 6.24 16.44
CA VAL A 35 -13.86 6.18 16.82
C VAL A 35 -14.70 7.19 16.03
N THR A 36 -14.16 8.39 15.77
CA THR A 36 -14.87 9.39 14.94
C THR A 36 -15.06 8.93 13.49
N PHE A 37 -14.02 8.33 12.88
CA PHE A 37 -14.12 7.76 11.54
C PHE A 37 -15.13 6.61 11.50
N PHE A 38 -15.10 5.73 12.51
CA PHE A 38 -16.05 4.62 12.60
C PHE A 38 -17.52 5.08 12.69
N LEU A 39 -17.81 6.08 13.52
CA LEU A 39 -19.16 6.64 13.65
C LEU A 39 -19.62 7.32 12.36
N GLU A 40 -18.73 8.03 11.67
CA GLU A 40 -19.04 8.67 10.40
C GLU A 40 -19.31 7.62 9.31
N ILE A 41 -18.56 6.52 9.27
CA ILE A 41 -18.81 5.39 8.36
C ILE A 41 -20.19 4.78 8.64
N ILE A 42 -20.54 4.51 9.90
CA ILE A 42 -21.88 3.99 10.26
C ILE A 42 -22.97 4.94 9.80
N ASN A 43 -22.81 6.24 10.05
CA ASN A 43 -23.79 7.26 9.64
C ASN A 43 -23.95 7.30 8.11
N GLN A 44 -22.85 7.19 7.37
CA GLN A 44 -22.87 7.11 5.90
C GLN A 44 -23.58 5.84 5.41
N LEU A 45 -23.32 4.68 6.03
CA LEU A 45 -23.99 3.41 5.70
C LEU A 45 -25.49 3.44 5.99
N VAL A 46 -25.91 4.01 7.13
CA VAL A 46 -27.33 4.10 7.51
C VAL A 46 -28.10 5.04 6.59
N ARG A 47 -27.48 6.14 6.14
CA ARG A 47 -28.17 7.17 5.36
C ARG A 47 -28.14 6.93 3.84
N ASN A 48 -27.15 6.21 3.32
CA ASN A 48 -27.08 5.93 1.89
C ASN A 48 -27.92 4.71 1.51
N LYS A 49 -29.02 4.93 0.78
CA LYS A 49 -29.74 3.90 0.00
C LYS A 49 -29.23 3.75 -1.45
N ALA A 50 -28.25 4.55 -1.89
CA ALA A 50 -27.77 4.54 -3.27
C ALA A 50 -26.24 4.37 -3.33
N LEU A 51 -25.82 3.19 -3.82
CA LEU A 51 -24.44 2.74 -4.02
C LEU A 51 -23.84 3.39 -5.29
N GLY A 52 -22.62 3.92 -5.20
CA GLY A 52 -21.90 4.57 -6.30
C GLY A 52 -20.39 4.63 -6.01
N TYR A 53 -19.57 5.15 -6.94
CA TYR A 53 -18.09 5.09 -6.90
C TYR A 53 -17.39 5.52 -5.57
N SER A 54 -18.08 6.25 -4.68
CA SER A 54 -17.70 6.46 -3.28
C SER A 54 -17.55 5.15 -2.46
N ASP A 55 -18.03 4.03 -2.98
CA ASP A 55 -17.99 2.72 -2.31
C ASP A 55 -16.55 2.25 -2.09
N LEU A 56 -15.65 2.37 -3.08
CA LEU A 56 -14.27 1.86 -2.93
C LEU A 56 -13.51 2.54 -1.80
N TYR A 57 -13.58 3.87 -1.72
CA TYR A 57 -12.94 4.62 -0.64
C TYR A 57 -13.59 4.35 0.72
N LEU A 58 -14.92 4.21 0.76
CA LEU A 58 -15.64 3.81 1.97
C LEU A 58 -15.20 2.43 2.45
N TRP A 59 -15.02 1.46 1.55
CA TRP A 59 -14.53 0.12 1.87
C TRP A 59 -13.07 0.14 2.34
N ILE A 60 -12.20 0.96 1.73
CA ILE A 60 -10.81 1.14 2.16
C ILE A 60 -10.76 1.79 3.55
N GLU A 61 -11.59 2.81 3.81
CA GLU A 61 -11.67 3.50 5.10
C GLU A 61 -12.19 2.54 6.18
N LEU A 62 -13.23 1.76 5.89
CA LEU A 62 -13.73 0.70 6.78
C LEU A 62 -12.67 -0.36 7.06
N ALA A 63 -11.97 -0.84 6.03
CA ALA A 63 -10.90 -1.82 6.18
C ALA A 63 -9.74 -1.28 7.03
N SER A 64 -9.38 0.00 6.86
CA SER A 64 -8.34 0.67 7.66
C SER A 64 -8.79 0.79 9.12
N VAL A 65 -10.00 1.28 9.38
CA VAL A 65 -10.54 1.35 10.75
C VAL A 65 -10.56 -0.02 11.44
N LEU A 66 -10.98 -1.07 10.75
CA LEU A 66 -10.96 -2.43 11.30
C LEU A 66 -9.53 -2.93 11.55
N LEU A 67 -8.60 -2.68 10.62
CA LEU A 67 -7.20 -3.04 10.76
C LEU A 67 -6.54 -2.30 11.95
N TYR A 68 -6.85 -1.03 12.15
CA TYR A 68 -6.38 -0.26 13.30
C TYR A 68 -6.87 -0.86 14.62
N VAL A 69 -8.16 -1.21 14.72
CA VAL A 69 -8.71 -1.84 15.93
C VAL A 69 -8.02 -3.18 16.21
N LEU A 70 -7.79 -3.99 15.17
CA LEU A 70 -7.05 -5.25 15.31
C LEU A 70 -5.61 -5.00 15.76
N ALA A 71 -4.91 -4.03 15.17
CA ALA A 71 -3.54 -3.66 15.55
C ALA A 71 -3.48 -3.18 17.01
N TRP A 72 -4.50 -2.44 17.46
CA TRP A 72 -4.61 -1.97 18.83
C TRP A 72 -4.85 -3.13 19.82
N ILE A 73 -5.66 -4.13 19.45
CA ILE A 73 -5.82 -5.36 20.25
C ILE A 73 -4.49 -6.11 20.37
N VAL A 74 -3.76 -6.30 19.27
CA VAL A 74 -2.44 -6.94 19.28
C VAL A 74 -1.45 -6.16 20.14
N ARG A 75 -1.51 -4.82 20.10
CA ARG A 75 -0.73 -3.93 20.96
C ARG A 75 -1.05 -4.10 22.45
N LEU A 76 -2.33 -4.27 22.82
CA LEU A 76 -2.73 -4.59 24.20
C LEU A 76 -2.17 -5.94 24.65
N VAL A 77 -2.22 -6.96 23.79
CA VAL A 77 -1.63 -8.28 24.09
C VAL A 77 -0.12 -8.14 24.33
N GLY A 78 0.58 -7.38 23.49
CA GLY A 78 2.01 -7.09 23.67
C GLY A 78 2.35 -6.30 24.95
N TYR A 79 1.40 -5.53 25.50
CA TYR A 79 1.55 -4.87 26.79
C TYR A 79 1.39 -5.83 27.97
N VAL A 80 0.41 -6.76 27.90
CA VAL A 80 0.18 -7.78 28.93
C VAL A 80 1.34 -8.79 28.99
N TYR A 81 1.93 -9.11 27.84
CA TYR A 81 3.06 -10.04 27.71
C TYR A 81 4.33 -9.33 27.21
N PRO A 82 4.96 -8.48 28.05
CA PRO A 82 6.09 -7.64 27.63
C PRO A 82 7.38 -8.44 27.36
N GLU A 83 7.46 -9.71 27.79
CA GLU A 83 8.63 -10.56 27.57
C GLU A 83 8.76 -11.02 26.10
N THR A 84 7.63 -11.10 25.39
CA THR A 84 7.56 -11.53 23.99
C THR A 84 7.58 -10.33 23.04
N LYS A 85 8.77 -9.98 22.52
CA LYS A 85 8.96 -8.87 21.55
C LYS A 85 8.27 -9.09 20.20
N GLU A 86 7.80 -10.30 19.90
CA GLU A 86 7.13 -10.61 18.63
C GLU A 86 5.80 -9.87 18.50
N TRP A 87 5.00 -9.78 19.56
CA TRP A 87 3.68 -9.13 19.51
C TRP A 87 3.77 -7.64 19.19
N ILE A 88 4.74 -6.93 19.77
CA ILE A 88 4.93 -5.51 19.49
C ILE A 88 5.45 -5.29 18.05
N PHE A 89 6.27 -6.21 17.54
CA PHE A 89 6.73 -6.16 16.15
C PHE A 89 5.57 -6.40 15.17
N SER A 90 4.73 -7.39 15.42
CA SER A 90 3.52 -7.63 14.64
C SER A 90 2.56 -6.44 14.67
N ALA A 91 2.31 -5.85 15.86
CA ALA A 91 1.49 -4.65 15.98
C ALA A 91 2.07 -3.48 15.16
N ARG A 92 3.39 -3.29 15.19
CA ARG A 92 4.07 -2.25 14.40
C ARG A 92 3.88 -2.45 12.90
N ILE A 93 3.97 -3.69 12.40
CA ILE A 93 3.70 -4.00 10.98
C ILE A 93 2.26 -3.64 10.64
N MET A 94 1.30 -4.05 11.47
CA MET A 94 -0.12 -3.79 11.21
C MET A 94 -0.44 -2.30 11.19
N PHE A 95 0.05 -1.52 12.17
CA PHE A 95 -0.07 -0.06 12.16
C PHE A 95 0.62 0.59 10.96
N SER A 96 1.73 0.03 10.47
CA SER A 96 2.43 0.58 9.30
C SER A 96 1.61 0.38 8.02
N VAL A 97 0.98 -0.80 7.86
CA VAL A 97 0.08 -1.07 6.73
C VAL A 97 -1.17 -0.19 6.82
N ASP A 98 -1.73 -0.04 8.01
CA ASP A 98 -2.89 0.81 8.26
C ASP A 98 -2.60 2.30 7.96
N PHE A 99 -1.43 2.81 8.34
CA PHE A 99 -0.98 4.16 8.00
C PHE A 99 -0.97 4.41 6.48
N VAL A 100 -0.55 3.42 5.69
CA VAL A 100 -0.63 3.49 4.22
C VAL A 100 -2.09 3.53 3.76
N GLY A 101 -2.98 2.74 4.36
CA GLY A 101 -4.42 2.76 4.09
C GLY A 101 -5.04 4.15 4.28
N PHE A 102 -4.84 4.76 5.45
CA PHE A 102 -5.32 6.13 5.72
C PHE A 102 -4.66 7.18 4.83
N SER A 103 -3.40 6.97 4.40
CA SER A 103 -2.73 7.84 3.44
C SER A 103 -3.38 7.78 2.05
N ILE A 104 -3.86 6.59 1.62
CA ILE A 104 -4.66 6.45 0.39
C ILE A 104 -6.00 7.16 0.55
N CYS A 105 -6.66 7.08 1.71
CA CYS A 105 -7.90 7.83 1.98
C CYS A 105 -7.71 9.35 1.85
N LEU A 106 -6.52 9.89 2.16
CA LEU A 106 -6.22 11.30 1.93
C LEU A 106 -6.34 11.71 0.46
N LEU A 107 -6.10 10.78 -0.49
CA LEU A 107 -6.28 11.04 -1.92
C LEU A 107 -7.75 11.36 -2.25
N GLU A 108 -8.74 10.82 -1.52
CA GLU A 108 -10.17 11.15 -1.72
C GLU A 108 -10.41 12.66 -1.54
N VAL A 109 -9.76 13.27 -0.55
CA VAL A 109 -9.85 14.72 -0.32
C VAL A 109 -9.20 15.47 -1.48
N CYS A 110 -8.08 14.97 -2.02
CA CYS A 110 -7.42 15.58 -3.17
C CYS A 110 -8.28 15.60 -4.44
N PHE A 111 -9.25 14.69 -4.61
CA PHE A 111 -10.19 14.73 -5.74
C PHE A 111 -11.06 15.99 -5.81
N THR A 112 -11.27 16.67 -4.67
CA THR A 112 -12.04 17.92 -4.64
C THR A 112 -11.38 19.06 -5.40
N GLN A 113 -10.05 19.01 -5.53
CA GLN A 113 -9.30 20.09 -6.16
C GLN A 113 -9.45 20.02 -7.69
N ARG A 114 -9.72 21.18 -8.30
CA ARG A 114 -9.97 21.32 -9.74
C ARG A 114 -8.82 20.83 -10.62
N PHE A 115 -7.60 20.88 -10.11
CA PHE A 115 -6.41 20.39 -10.80
C PHE A 115 -6.11 18.91 -10.50
N LEU A 116 -6.17 18.49 -9.23
CA LEU A 116 -5.77 17.14 -8.81
C LEU A 116 -6.82 16.07 -9.15
N GLY A 117 -8.11 16.41 -9.19
CA GLY A 117 -9.18 15.44 -9.47
C GLY A 117 -9.04 14.73 -10.82
N PRO A 118 -8.96 15.47 -11.95
CA PRO A 118 -8.74 14.86 -13.27
C PRO A 118 -7.41 14.10 -13.36
N LEU A 119 -6.35 14.61 -12.74
CA LEU A 119 -5.05 13.95 -12.71
C LEU A 119 -5.13 12.57 -12.01
N LEU A 120 -5.71 12.54 -10.81
CA LEU A 120 -5.90 11.29 -10.06
C LEU A 120 -6.81 10.33 -10.82
N TRP A 121 -7.88 10.82 -11.46
CA TRP A 121 -8.75 9.99 -12.29
C TRP A 121 -8.00 9.30 -13.43
N THR A 122 -7.11 10.04 -14.11
CA THR A 122 -6.21 9.50 -15.13
C THR A 122 -5.36 8.37 -14.56
N VAL A 123 -4.74 8.59 -13.39
CA VAL A 123 -3.92 7.58 -12.70
C VAL A 123 -4.74 6.31 -12.39
N PHE A 124 -5.94 6.41 -11.85
CA PHE A 124 -6.78 5.23 -11.58
C PHE A 124 -7.18 4.47 -12.84
N LYS A 125 -7.45 5.18 -13.94
CA LYS A 125 -7.75 4.55 -15.24
C LYS A 125 -6.51 3.82 -15.78
N MET A 126 -5.32 4.37 -15.61
CA MET A 126 -4.06 3.73 -15.98
C MET A 126 -3.78 2.48 -15.13
N ILE A 127 -4.03 2.50 -13.82
CA ILE A 127 -3.81 1.36 -12.92
C ILE A 127 -4.58 0.11 -13.39
N LYS A 128 -5.84 0.26 -13.83
CA LYS A 128 -6.63 -0.87 -14.36
C LYS A 128 -5.96 -1.55 -15.56
N ILE A 129 -5.32 -0.75 -16.41
CA ILE A 129 -4.59 -1.23 -17.58
C ILE A 129 -3.23 -1.79 -17.18
N LEU A 130 -2.55 -1.16 -16.23
CA LEU A 130 -1.29 -1.65 -15.67
C LEU A 130 -1.43 -3.08 -15.14
N ILE A 131 -2.52 -3.39 -14.42
CA ILE A 131 -2.78 -4.74 -13.90
C ILE A 131 -2.80 -5.80 -15.01
N GLN A 132 -3.36 -5.48 -16.20
CA GLN A 132 -3.35 -6.40 -17.34
C GLN A 132 -1.93 -6.63 -17.88
N PHE A 133 -1.11 -5.58 -17.92
CA PHE A 133 0.29 -5.69 -18.33
C PHE A 133 1.15 -6.43 -17.30
N LEU A 134 0.86 -6.27 -16.00
CA LEU A 134 1.55 -6.98 -14.94
C LEU A 134 1.41 -8.50 -15.06
N ILE A 135 0.31 -9.01 -15.62
CA ILE A 135 0.15 -10.46 -15.88
C ILE A 135 1.16 -10.92 -16.93
N ILE A 136 1.32 -10.19 -18.04
CA ILE A 136 2.30 -10.51 -19.09
C ILE A 136 3.72 -10.42 -18.52
N LEU A 137 4.00 -9.38 -17.73
CA LEU A 137 5.27 -9.20 -17.06
C LEU A 137 5.57 -10.35 -16.08
N MET A 138 4.57 -10.81 -15.33
CA MET A 138 4.71 -11.94 -14.39
C MET A 138 5.09 -13.23 -15.13
N ILE A 139 4.49 -13.51 -16.29
CA ILE A 139 4.81 -14.69 -17.11
C ILE A 139 6.27 -14.65 -17.57
N ILE A 140 6.72 -13.51 -18.10
CA ILE A 140 8.10 -13.35 -18.58
C ILE A 140 9.09 -13.38 -17.42
N CYS A 141 8.75 -12.74 -16.29
CA CYS A 141 9.53 -12.76 -15.06
C CYS A 141 9.69 -14.18 -14.53
N PHE A 142 8.61 -14.96 -14.48
CA PHE A 142 8.66 -16.37 -14.07
C PHE A 142 9.56 -17.21 -14.99
N ALA A 143 9.43 -17.04 -16.30
CA ALA A 143 10.27 -17.75 -17.27
C ALA A 143 11.77 -17.43 -17.08
N TYR A 144 12.10 -16.15 -16.90
CA TYR A 144 13.48 -15.72 -16.63
C TYR A 144 13.99 -16.22 -15.29
N ALA A 145 13.19 -16.14 -14.23
CA ALA A 145 13.58 -16.56 -12.88
C ALA A 145 13.93 -18.05 -12.83
N VAL A 146 13.10 -18.90 -13.43
CA VAL A 146 13.34 -20.35 -13.48
C VAL A 146 14.53 -20.68 -14.38
N ALA A 147 14.61 -20.08 -15.57
CA ALA A 147 15.69 -20.34 -16.51
C ALA A 147 17.06 -19.93 -15.93
N SER A 148 17.15 -18.73 -15.36
CA SER A 148 18.39 -18.23 -14.76
C SER A 148 18.85 -19.08 -13.58
N GLU A 149 17.95 -19.41 -12.63
CA GLU A 149 18.31 -20.24 -11.48
C GLU A 149 18.76 -21.65 -11.89
N SER A 150 18.09 -22.25 -12.88
CA SER A 150 18.43 -23.61 -13.35
C SER A 150 19.81 -23.70 -14.00
N ILE A 151 20.28 -22.62 -14.64
CA ILE A 151 21.56 -22.57 -15.35
C ILE A 151 22.71 -22.29 -14.38
N ILE A 152 22.49 -21.41 -13.38
CA ILE A 152 23.56 -20.91 -12.50
C ILE A 152 23.75 -21.83 -11.29
N TYR A 153 22.65 -22.36 -10.74
CA TYR A 153 22.65 -23.15 -9.51
C TYR A 153 21.96 -24.50 -9.74
N PRO A 154 22.62 -25.44 -10.46
CA PRO A 154 22.06 -26.77 -10.66
C PRO A 154 21.92 -27.53 -9.34
N ASN A 155 20.91 -28.40 -9.24
CA ASN A 155 20.67 -29.25 -8.06
C ASN A 155 20.50 -28.44 -6.75
N THR A 156 19.67 -27.40 -6.76
CA THR A 156 19.23 -26.69 -5.55
C THR A 156 18.11 -27.46 -4.85
N ASN A 157 18.19 -27.56 -3.52
CA ASN A 157 17.14 -28.22 -2.75
C ASN A 157 15.88 -27.35 -2.71
N MET A 158 14.73 -28.00 -2.91
CA MET A 158 13.43 -27.33 -2.90
C MET A 158 13.11 -26.85 -1.48
N SER A 159 13.23 -25.54 -1.25
CA SER A 159 12.82 -24.88 -0.01
C SER A 159 11.83 -23.74 -0.33
N PRO A 160 10.87 -23.43 0.56
CA PRO A 160 9.98 -22.28 0.37
C PRO A 160 10.74 -20.96 0.25
N LYS A 161 11.89 -20.86 0.92
CA LYS A 161 12.80 -19.71 0.86
C LYS A 161 13.40 -19.52 -0.53
N LEU A 162 13.73 -20.61 -1.23
CA LEU A 162 14.27 -20.56 -2.59
C LEU A 162 13.33 -19.81 -3.55
N TYR A 163 12.03 -20.12 -3.53
CA TYR A 163 11.06 -19.43 -4.37
C TYR A 163 11.09 -17.91 -4.13
N PHE A 164 11.09 -17.47 -2.87
CA PHE A 164 11.16 -16.05 -2.55
C PHE A 164 12.44 -15.39 -3.10
N PHE A 165 13.60 -16.01 -2.95
CA PHE A 165 14.86 -15.47 -3.48
C PHE A 165 14.88 -15.41 -5.00
N VAL A 166 14.43 -16.46 -5.67
CA VAL A 166 14.41 -16.55 -7.14
C VAL A 166 13.51 -15.47 -7.75
N PHE A 167 12.29 -15.31 -7.24
CA PHE A 167 11.39 -14.25 -7.69
C PHE A 167 11.90 -12.85 -7.32
N ARG A 168 12.51 -12.69 -6.14
CA ARG A 168 13.11 -11.41 -5.73
C ARG A 168 14.19 -10.97 -6.72
N LYS A 169 15.13 -11.86 -7.08
CA LYS A 169 16.19 -11.55 -8.05
C LYS A 169 15.62 -11.14 -9.41
N ALA A 170 14.68 -11.92 -9.93
CA ALA A 170 14.04 -11.62 -11.21
C ALA A 170 13.23 -10.31 -11.19
N PHE A 171 12.60 -9.96 -10.06
CA PHE A 171 11.88 -8.71 -9.89
C PHE A 171 12.82 -7.49 -9.91
N TRP A 172 13.92 -7.51 -9.15
CA TRP A 172 14.90 -6.42 -9.15
C TRP A 172 15.60 -6.26 -10.51
N ALA A 173 15.78 -7.35 -11.24
CA ALA A 173 16.28 -7.31 -12.61
C ALA A 173 15.40 -6.47 -13.55
N ILE A 174 14.09 -6.33 -13.30
CA ILE A 174 13.24 -5.41 -14.09
C ILE A 174 13.78 -3.97 -14.01
N PHE A 175 14.19 -3.55 -12.82
CA PHE A 175 14.67 -2.20 -12.54
C PHE A 175 16.14 -1.98 -12.91
N GLY A 176 16.83 -3.00 -13.44
CA GLY A 176 18.25 -2.92 -13.77
C GLY A 176 19.18 -3.16 -12.58
N GLU A 177 18.64 -3.55 -11.43
CA GLU A 177 19.45 -4.01 -10.31
C GLU A 177 19.79 -5.48 -10.50
N PHE A 178 21.05 -5.72 -10.87
CA PHE A 178 21.59 -7.07 -11.03
C PHE A 178 22.95 -7.16 -10.32
N SER A 179 23.01 -7.92 -9.23
CA SER A 179 24.22 -8.09 -8.43
C SER A 179 25.26 -8.95 -9.18
N MET A 180 26.14 -8.29 -9.94
CA MET A 180 27.27 -8.95 -10.61
C MET A 180 28.23 -9.62 -9.61
N GLU A 181 28.28 -9.12 -8.38
CA GLU A 181 29.04 -9.68 -7.26
C GLU A 181 28.58 -11.10 -6.88
N GLU A 182 27.28 -11.41 -7.05
CA GLU A 182 26.77 -12.76 -6.81
C GLU A 182 27.21 -13.76 -7.90
N LEU A 183 27.47 -13.28 -9.13
CA LEU A 183 27.95 -14.13 -10.22
C LEU A 183 29.45 -14.36 -10.21
N ASN A 184 30.21 -13.41 -9.66
CA ASN A 184 31.66 -13.50 -9.55
C ASN A 184 32.05 -13.25 -8.09
N PRO A 185 31.77 -14.21 -7.19
CA PRO A 185 32.20 -14.09 -5.81
C PRO A 185 33.72 -13.97 -5.79
N GLU A 186 34.24 -12.96 -5.09
CA GLU A 186 35.67 -12.85 -4.83
C GLU A 186 36.15 -14.12 -4.11
N ASN A 187 37.33 -14.60 -4.51
CA ASN A 187 37.90 -15.90 -4.15
C ASN A 187 37.68 -16.26 -2.66
N GLY A 188 36.74 -17.18 -2.38
CA GLY A 188 36.58 -17.82 -1.07
C GLY A 188 35.32 -17.47 -0.26
N SER A 189 34.41 -16.65 -0.77
CA SER A 189 33.18 -16.24 -0.04
C SER A 189 31.92 -17.05 -0.37
N CYS A 190 32.03 -18.12 -1.17
CA CYS A 190 30.88 -18.91 -1.60
C CYS A 190 30.98 -20.38 -1.15
N ASN A 191 29.84 -20.97 -0.79
CA ASN A 191 29.72 -22.36 -0.39
C ASN A 191 29.18 -23.21 -1.56
N ALA A 192 29.72 -24.42 -1.76
CA ALA A 192 29.24 -25.36 -2.79
C ALA A 192 28.03 -26.18 -2.31
N ASP A 193 27.66 -26.05 -1.04
CA ASP A 193 26.58 -26.82 -0.44
C ASP A 193 25.22 -26.51 -1.07
N PRO A 194 24.42 -27.55 -1.40
CA PRO A 194 23.11 -27.38 -1.98
C PRO A 194 22.06 -26.78 -1.02
N ASN A 195 22.40 -26.70 0.27
CA ASN A 195 21.57 -26.13 1.33
C ASN A 195 21.85 -24.65 1.61
N ALA A 196 22.84 -24.01 0.98
CA ALA A 196 23.24 -22.63 1.31
C ALA A 196 22.08 -21.60 1.26
N TYR A 197 21.03 -21.86 0.49
CA TYR A 197 19.82 -21.02 0.45
C TYR A 197 18.94 -21.04 1.72
N THR A 198 19.20 -21.94 2.68
CA THR A 198 18.40 -22.04 3.90
C THR A 198 18.83 -21.07 4.99
N ASP A 199 20.10 -20.64 5.00
CA ASP A 199 20.66 -19.68 5.94
C ASP A 199 21.04 -18.39 5.22
N PHE A 200 20.49 -17.26 5.67
CA PHE A 200 20.62 -15.93 5.05
C PHE A 200 22.07 -15.38 4.99
N GLY A 201 23.07 -16.17 5.38
CA GLY A 201 24.47 -15.78 5.48
C GLY A 201 25.42 -16.44 4.47
N GLU A 202 24.99 -17.42 3.68
CA GLU A 202 25.88 -18.16 2.78
C GLU A 202 25.45 -18.05 1.30
N VAL A 203 26.37 -17.57 0.46
CA VAL A 203 26.13 -17.45 -0.99
C VAL A 203 26.58 -18.73 -1.67
N ARG A 204 25.70 -19.36 -2.46
CA ARG A 204 26.07 -20.55 -3.24
C ARG A 204 27.03 -20.16 -4.37
N CYS A 205 28.03 -20.98 -4.66
CA CYS A 205 28.91 -20.72 -5.80
C CYS A 205 28.16 -20.92 -7.14
N PRO A 206 28.24 -19.96 -8.08
CA PRO A 206 27.65 -20.10 -9.41
C PRO A 206 28.49 -21.01 -10.32
N GLU A 207 27.83 -21.82 -11.15
CA GLU A 207 28.49 -22.71 -12.11
C GLU A 207 29.20 -21.91 -13.22
N ASN A 208 30.48 -22.18 -13.48
CA ASN A 208 31.28 -21.42 -14.44
C ASN A 208 30.76 -21.48 -15.89
N SER A 209 30.18 -22.61 -16.31
CA SER A 209 29.58 -22.75 -17.65
C SER A 209 28.29 -21.93 -17.77
N GLY A 210 27.49 -21.83 -16.71
CA GLY A 210 26.23 -21.11 -16.68
C GLY A 210 26.37 -19.59 -16.81
N LYS A 211 27.48 -19.03 -16.33
CA LYS A 211 27.78 -17.59 -16.41
C LYS A 211 27.74 -17.06 -17.84
N TYR A 212 28.29 -17.80 -18.80
CA TYR A 212 28.33 -17.37 -20.20
C TYR A 212 26.94 -17.27 -20.83
N PHE A 213 26.01 -18.15 -20.45
CA PHE A 213 24.64 -18.13 -20.94
C PHE A 213 23.75 -17.12 -20.23
N MET A 214 24.12 -16.73 -19.01
CA MET A 214 23.35 -15.79 -18.23
C MET A 214 23.35 -14.38 -18.84
N PHE A 215 24.50 -13.87 -19.30
CA PHE A 215 24.56 -12.51 -19.85
C PHE A 215 23.66 -12.32 -21.07
N PRO A 216 23.66 -13.21 -22.09
CA PRO A 216 22.69 -13.13 -23.19
C PRO A 216 21.24 -13.26 -22.73
N LEU A 217 20.95 -14.15 -21.77
CA LEU A 217 19.59 -14.34 -21.24
C LEU A 217 19.07 -13.08 -20.53
N LEU A 218 19.91 -12.47 -19.69
CA LEU A 218 19.62 -11.21 -19.00
C LEU A 218 19.43 -10.07 -20.02
N GLY A 219 20.30 -9.99 -21.03
CA GLY A 219 20.16 -9.01 -22.11
C GLY A 219 18.84 -9.15 -22.86
N ALA A 220 18.47 -10.37 -23.26
CA ALA A 220 17.19 -10.64 -23.90
C ALA A 220 16.02 -10.26 -22.99
N TYR A 221 16.06 -10.64 -21.71
CA TYR A 221 15.05 -10.26 -20.72
C TYR A 221 14.86 -8.74 -20.63
N HIS A 222 15.95 -7.98 -20.54
CA HIS A 222 15.89 -6.52 -20.51
C HIS A 222 15.34 -5.90 -21.80
N ILE A 223 15.70 -6.44 -22.97
CA ILE A 223 15.14 -5.97 -24.24
C ILE A 223 13.61 -6.15 -24.24
N PHE A 224 13.13 -7.33 -23.85
CA PHE A 224 11.69 -7.59 -23.81
C PHE A 224 10.97 -6.74 -22.77
N VAL A 225 11.49 -6.64 -21.54
CA VAL A 225 10.81 -5.90 -20.47
C VAL A 225 10.96 -4.39 -20.64
N ASN A 226 12.18 -3.89 -20.73
CA ASN A 226 12.46 -2.46 -20.65
C ASN A 226 12.32 -1.75 -22.00
N ILE A 227 12.68 -2.39 -23.11
CA ILE A 227 12.59 -1.77 -24.44
C ILE A 227 11.23 -2.01 -25.08
N LEU A 228 10.66 -3.23 -24.97
CA LEU A 228 9.37 -3.52 -25.60
C LEU A 228 8.19 -3.20 -24.66
N LEU A 229 8.10 -3.89 -23.51
CA LEU A 229 6.91 -3.81 -22.63
C LEU A 229 6.74 -2.43 -21.98
N LEU A 230 7.79 -1.87 -21.36
CA LEU A 230 7.68 -0.55 -20.72
C LEU A 230 7.35 0.55 -21.73
N ASN A 231 7.94 0.53 -22.92
CA ASN A 231 7.63 1.52 -23.97
C ASN A 231 6.19 1.40 -24.48
N LEU A 232 5.65 0.19 -24.60
CA LEU A 232 4.24 -0.02 -24.94
C LEU A 232 3.31 0.46 -23.81
N ILE A 233 3.68 0.25 -22.54
CA ILE A 233 2.94 0.77 -21.38
C ILE A 233 2.91 2.30 -21.43
N ILE A 234 4.05 2.95 -21.64
CA ILE A 234 4.15 4.42 -21.75
C ILE A 234 3.29 4.93 -22.91
N ALA A 235 3.36 4.31 -24.10
CA ALA A 235 2.55 4.69 -25.25
C ALA A 235 1.04 4.58 -24.95
N LYS A 236 0.62 3.50 -24.28
CA LYS A 236 -0.78 3.32 -23.89
C LYS A 236 -1.20 4.32 -22.82
N PHE A 237 -0.32 4.65 -21.87
CA PHE A 237 -0.55 5.70 -20.88
C PHE A 237 -0.75 7.06 -21.54
N ASN A 238 0.09 7.45 -22.50
CA ASN A 238 -0.06 8.71 -23.23
C ASN A 238 -1.42 8.81 -23.94
N SER A 239 -1.85 7.75 -24.63
CA SER A 239 -3.18 7.71 -25.26
C SER A 239 -4.33 7.87 -24.25
N ILE A 240 -4.19 7.31 -23.04
CA ILE A 240 -5.17 7.49 -21.98
C ILE A 240 -5.18 8.93 -21.47
N ILE A 241 -4.01 9.55 -21.25
CA ILE A 241 -3.89 10.95 -20.83
C ILE A 241 -4.67 11.83 -21.79
N GLU A 242 -4.38 11.72 -23.09
CA GLU A 242 -5.06 12.48 -24.13
C GLU A 242 -6.58 12.25 -24.10
N SER A 243 -7.02 11.00 -23.98
CA SER A 243 -8.46 10.67 -23.89
C SER A 243 -9.14 11.30 -22.67
N VAL A 244 -8.44 11.42 -21.54
CA VAL A 244 -9.00 11.96 -20.30
C VAL A 244 -8.95 13.49 -20.32
N GLU A 245 -7.92 14.11 -20.90
CA GLU A 245 -7.83 15.56 -21.07
C GLU A 245 -9.03 16.11 -21.86
N VAL A 246 -9.44 15.42 -22.92
CA VAL A 246 -10.63 15.78 -23.72
C VAL A 246 -11.92 15.77 -22.88
N MET A 247 -12.03 14.87 -21.89
CA MET A 247 -13.20 14.69 -21.03
C MET A 247 -13.05 15.31 -19.63
N ALA A 248 -11.91 15.95 -19.32
CA ALA A 248 -11.54 16.34 -17.96
C ALA A 248 -12.56 17.28 -17.31
N ARG A 249 -13.14 18.21 -18.10
CA ARG A 249 -14.15 19.17 -17.60
C ARG A 249 -15.45 18.47 -17.17
N GLN A 250 -15.89 17.47 -17.93
CA GLN A 250 -17.11 16.72 -17.61
C GLN A 250 -16.89 15.81 -16.39
N ILE A 251 -15.74 15.13 -16.32
CA ILE A 251 -15.34 14.30 -15.18
C ILE A 251 -15.27 15.12 -13.90
N TRP A 252 -14.59 16.28 -13.95
CA TRP A 252 -14.49 17.17 -12.79
C TRP A 252 -15.87 17.65 -12.32
N ASN A 253 -16.74 18.09 -13.24
CA ASN A 253 -18.09 18.53 -12.88
C ASN A 253 -18.90 17.41 -12.19
N GLN A 254 -18.82 16.17 -12.69
CA GLN A 254 -19.50 15.02 -12.09
C GLN A 254 -18.94 14.67 -10.71
N GLN A 255 -17.62 14.58 -10.57
CA GLN A 255 -16.95 14.27 -9.29
C GLN A 255 -17.19 15.36 -8.26
N PHE A 256 -17.04 16.63 -8.64
CA PHE A 256 -17.28 17.76 -7.76
C PHE A 256 -18.72 17.77 -7.23
N THR A 257 -19.70 17.48 -8.09
CA THR A 257 -21.11 17.41 -7.68
C THR A 257 -21.35 16.27 -6.70
N GLN A 258 -20.82 15.07 -6.97
CA GLN A 258 -20.96 13.92 -6.08
C GLN A 258 -20.33 14.18 -4.71
N ILE A 259 -19.12 14.75 -4.70
CA ILE A 259 -18.40 15.04 -3.47
C ILE A 259 -19.08 16.16 -2.68
N THR A 260 -19.53 17.22 -3.34
CA THR A 260 -20.27 18.31 -2.69
C THR A 260 -21.54 17.78 -2.02
N LEU A 261 -22.29 16.90 -2.70
CA LEU A 261 -23.45 16.24 -2.12
C LEU A 261 -23.09 15.30 -0.95
N LYS A 262 -21.91 14.66 -0.95
CA LYS A 262 -21.41 13.86 0.18
C LYS A 262 -21.13 14.75 1.39
N TYR A 263 -20.31 15.81 1.22
CA TYR A 263 -19.92 16.70 2.32
C TYR A 263 -21.05 17.58 2.85
N CYS A 264 -22.01 18.02 2.02
CA CYS A 264 -23.19 18.75 2.49
C CYS A 264 -24.03 17.92 3.47
N LYS A 265 -23.91 16.59 3.42
CA LYS A 265 -24.62 15.70 4.32
C LYS A 265 -23.75 15.27 5.51
N VAL A 266 -22.45 15.55 5.56
CA VAL A 266 -21.61 15.16 6.71
C VAL A 266 -22.07 15.94 7.95
N ILE A 267 -22.34 15.22 9.05
CA ILE A 267 -22.88 15.79 10.29
C ILE A 267 -21.77 16.09 11.29
N PHE A 268 -20.68 15.31 11.27
CA PHE A 268 -19.61 15.42 12.26
C PHE A 268 -18.40 16.18 11.69
N PRO A 269 -17.95 17.28 12.34
CA PRO A 269 -16.69 17.91 11.96
C PRO A 269 -15.51 16.97 12.28
N PRO A 270 -14.36 17.15 11.62
CA PRO A 270 -13.21 16.29 11.87
C PRO A 270 -12.73 16.41 13.34
N GLY A 271 -12.60 15.26 13.99
CA GLY A 271 -11.70 15.00 15.12
C GLY A 271 -11.89 15.83 16.40
N PRO A 272 -11.01 16.81 16.69
CA PRO A 272 -10.91 17.39 18.03
C PRO A 272 -12.15 18.13 18.52
N PHE A 273 -13.10 18.44 17.63
CA PHE A 273 -14.34 19.13 17.99
C PHE A 273 -15.52 18.18 18.27
N LEU A 274 -15.31 16.85 18.24
CA LEU A 274 -16.38 15.87 18.41
C LEU A 274 -17.04 15.94 19.78
N VAL A 275 -16.29 16.14 20.86
CA VAL A 275 -16.86 16.24 22.22
C VAL A 275 -17.79 17.46 22.31
N LEU A 276 -17.35 18.60 21.78
CA LEU A 276 -18.17 19.82 21.71
C LEU A 276 -19.41 19.62 20.83
N CYS A 277 -19.29 18.96 19.67
CA CYS A 277 -20.43 18.74 18.78
C CYS A 277 -21.42 17.71 19.30
N PHE A 278 -20.97 16.64 19.96
CA PHE A 278 -21.85 15.64 20.57
C PHE A 278 -22.61 16.26 21.76
N ILE A 279 -21.91 17.07 22.58
CA ILE A 279 -22.54 17.87 23.63
C ILE A 279 -23.54 18.85 23.02
N LEU A 280 -23.18 19.59 21.97
CA LEU A 280 -24.09 20.54 21.30
C LEU A 280 -25.28 19.84 20.63
N TRP A 281 -25.10 18.64 20.08
CA TRP A 281 -26.16 17.85 19.46
C TRP A 281 -27.13 17.27 20.51
N ILE A 282 -26.61 16.77 21.64
CA ILE A 282 -27.42 16.37 22.80
C ILE A 282 -28.12 17.57 23.44
N CYS A 283 -27.45 18.72 23.55
CA CYS A 283 -28.05 19.96 24.04
C CYS A 283 -29.15 20.46 23.09
N ARG A 284 -28.96 20.35 21.77
CA ARG A 284 -29.92 20.79 20.76
C ARG A 284 -31.13 19.87 20.64
N THR A 285 -30.98 18.57 20.87
CA THR A 285 -32.12 17.63 20.89
C THR A 285 -33.08 17.85 22.07
N ARG A 286 -32.70 18.68 23.07
CA ARG A 286 -33.63 19.19 24.10
C ARG A 286 -34.46 20.40 23.65
N ASP A 287 -34.07 21.11 22.59
CA ASP A 287 -34.80 22.25 22.04
C ASP A 287 -35.56 21.85 20.76
N PHE A 288 -36.72 21.24 20.93
CA PHE A 288 -37.60 20.76 19.85
C PHE A 288 -38.25 21.86 18.98
N ASN A 289 -38.04 23.14 19.26
CA ASN A 289 -38.92 24.23 18.79
C ASN A 289 -38.29 25.28 17.85
N LYS A 290 -37.21 24.99 17.12
CA LYS A 290 -36.76 25.90 16.05
C LYS A 290 -36.41 25.17 14.75
N PRO A 291 -37.14 25.41 13.64
CA PRO A 291 -36.68 25.03 12.31
C PRO A 291 -35.54 25.97 11.85
N PHE A 292 -34.77 25.46 10.89
CA PHE A 292 -33.56 25.99 10.26
C PHE A 292 -33.38 27.51 10.26
#